data_AF-A0AAN7ZX67-F1
#
_entry.id   AF-A0AAN7ZX67-F1
#
_cell.length_a   1.000
_cell.length_b   1.000
_cell.length_c   1.000
_cell.angle_alpha   90.00
_cell.angle_beta   90.00
_cell.angle_gamma   90.00
#
_symmetry.space_group_name_H-M   'P 1'
#
loop_
_entity.id
_entity.type
_entity.pdbx_description
1 polymer ?
#
loop_
_entity_poly.entity_id
_entity_poly.type
_entity_poly.pdbx_seq_one_letter_code
_entity_poly.pdbx_strand_id
1 'polypeptide(L)'
;MSNRHLFLVPKFITTPSQNGVGRYVCQLQRVVLKFCKNNGGSRGMREFIEHDLINYTKDNPGTVVYLKPRRHRGPVICAEYLNGEKQSIFCNNFSCEEIAKWLNLLLTQSGNHEGTRLRKMWHTENPSVQGPWTPYTFRDPTLNLAKFPNVDLSTPLSCPKTATEHLLELFEKQKNEKFENEKLD
;
A
#
# COMPACT_ATOMS: atom_id res chain seq x y z
N MET A 1 -15.85 17.16 -3.14
CA MET A 1 -15.55 16.80 -4.55
C MET A 1 -15.37 15.29 -4.63
N SER A 2 -16.22 14.57 -5.37
CA SER A 2 -16.10 13.11 -5.51
C SER A 2 -14.97 12.73 -6.46
N ASN A 3 -14.18 11.71 -6.10
CA ASN A 3 -13.07 11.17 -6.89
C ASN A 3 -13.46 10.74 -8.32
N ARG A 4 -14.75 10.57 -8.61
CA ARG A 4 -15.27 10.24 -9.94
C ARG A 4 -15.13 11.39 -10.95
N HIS A 5 -15.02 12.63 -10.47
CA HIS A 5 -14.92 13.83 -11.31
C HIS A 5 -13.48 14.37 -11.41
N LEU A 6 -12.55 13.77 -10.67
CA LEU A 6 -11.12 14.06 -10.80
C LEU A 6 -10.55 13.04 -11.79
N PHE A 7 -10.17 13.50 -12.98
CA PHE A 7 -9.56 12.69 -14.06
C PHE A 7 -8.12 12.25 -13.74
N LEU A 8 -7.87 11.83 -12.49
CA LEU A 8 -6.59 11.32 -12.01
C LEU A 8 -6.45 9.84 -12.36
N VAL A 9 -5.27 9.44 -12.81
CA VAL A 9 -4.98 8.04 -13.11
C VAL A 9 -4.86 7.26 -11.79
N PRO A 10 -5.71 6.24 -11.56
CA PRO A 10 -5.61 5.47 -10.33
C PRO A 10 -4.38 4.54 -10.37
N LYS A 11 -3.58 4.55 -9.30
CA LYS A 11 -2.43 3.66 -9.09
C LYS A 11 -2.51 3.00 -7.71
N PHE A 12 -1.76 1.92 -7.53
CA PHE A 12 -1.47 1.35 -6.21
C PHE A 12 -0.06 1.76 -5.78
N ILE A 13 0.22 1.72 -4.48
CA ILE A 13 1.57 1.99 -3.98
C ILE A 13 2.50 0.89 -4.50
N THR A 14 3.62 1.29 -5.07
CA THR A 14 4.67 0.40 -5.54
C THR A 14 6.01 1.01 -5.16
N THR A 15 6.99 0.16 -4.86
CA THR A 15 8.37 0.56 -4.60
C THR A 15 9.24 0.13 -5.78
N PRO A 16 10.01 1.05 -6.41
CA PRO A 16 10.85 0.68 -7.54
C PRO A 16 11.93 -0.30 -7.07
N SER A 17 12.00 -1.48 -7.70
CA SER A 17 12.99 -2.52 -7.38
C SER A 17 13.08 -2.88 -5.89
N GLN A 18 11.96 -2.82 -5.16
CA GLN A 18 11.91 -3.08 -3.71
C GLN A 18 12.91 -2.25 -2.89
N ASN A 19 13.11 -0.99 -3.30
CA ASN A 19 14.00 -0.05 -2.63
C ASN A 19 13.68 0.04 -1.13
N GLY A 20 14.71 -0.08 -0.28
CA GLY A 20 14.58 -0.06 1.19
C GLY A 20 14.51 -1.44 1.87
N VAL A 21 14.32 -2.54 1.14
CA VAL A 21 14.41 -3.90 1.74
C VAL A 21 15.88 -4.29 1.99
N GLY A 22 16.75 -4.09 0.99
CA GLY A 22 18.18 -4.37 1.11
C GLY A 22 19.00 -3.11 1.36
N ARG A 23 19.06 -2.23 0.36
CA ARG A 23 19.71 -0.92 0.47
C ARG A 23 18.81 0.16 -0.13
N TYR A 24 19.04 1.40 0.28
CA TYR A 24 18.43 2.56 -0.35
C TYR A 24 19.22 2.98 -1.59
N VAL A 25 18.50 3.24 -2.68
CA VAL A 25 19.02 3.82 -3.92
C VAL A 25 18.18 5.06 -4.27
N CYS A 26 18.82 6.21 -4.44
CA CYS A 26 18.15 7.43 -4.90
C CYS A 26 17.63 7.21 -6.33
N GLN A 27 16.37 7.58 -6.59
CA GLN A 27 15.73 7.34 -7.88
C GLN A 27 15.96 8.47 -8.88
N LEU A 28 16.30 9.66 -8.41
CA LEU A 28 16.61 10.80 -9.24
C LEU A 28 17.98 10.59 -9.91
N GLN A 29 18.02 10.51 -11.23
CA GLN A 29 19.25 10.25 -11.97
C GLN A 29 19.88 11.54 -12.50
N ARG A 30 19.05 12.38 -13.13
CA ARG A 30 19.51 13.60 -13.79
C ARG A 30 18.56 14.76 -13.54
N VAL A 31 19.12 15.94 -13.33
CA VAL A 31 18.36 17.20 -13.27
C VAL A 31 18.93 18.16 -14.30
N VAL A 32 18.07 18.74 -15.13
CA VAL A 32 18.45 19.78 -16.08
C VAL A 32 17.79 21.09 -15.67
N LEU A 33 18.60 22.05 -15.23
CA LEU A 33 18.18 23.40 -14.90
C LEU A 33 18.22 24.25 -16.17
N LYS A 34 17.04 24.60 -16.69
CA LYS A 34 16.91 25.45 -17.88
C LYS A 34 16.54 26.85 -17.44
N PHE A 35 17.34 27.87 -17.76
CA PHE A 35 17.11 29.25 -17.31
C PHE A 35 17.50 30.27 -18.37
N CYS A 36 17.00 31.50 -18.26
CA CYS A 36 17.44 32.62 -19.10
C CYS A 36 18.38 33.54 -18.33
N LYS A 37 19.43 34.04 -19.00
CA LYS A 37 20.43 34.93 -18.40
C LYS A 37 19.86 36.31 -18.04
N ASN A 38 19.00 36.85 -18.91
CA ASN A 38 18.55 38.25 -18.82
C ASN A 38 17.10 38.39 -18.29
N ASN A 39 16.31 37.32 -18.28
CA ASN A 39 14.90 37.43 -17.95
C ASN A 39 14.72 37.52 -16.42
N GLY A 40 13.86 38.44 -15.98
CA GLY A 40 13.54 38.63 -14.56
C GLY A 40 12.95 37.37 -13.92
N GLY A 41 12.11 36.63 -14.67
CA GLY A 41 11.49 35.42 -14.16
C GLY A 41 12.44 34.24 -13.88
N SER A 42 13.69 34.31 -14.35
CA SER A 42 14.76 33.34 -14.04
C SER A 42 15.72 33.84 -12.96
N ARG A 43 15.39 34.90 -12.22
CA ARG A 43 16.27 35.49 -11.20
C ARG A 43 16.63 34.49 -10.09
N GLY A 44 15.66 33.89 -9.41
CA GLY A 44 15.95 32.95 -8.32
C GLY A 44 16.70 31.69 -8.78
N MET A 45 16.50 31.25 -10.02
CA MET A 45 17.29 30.13 -10.58
C MET A 45 18.74 30.50 -10.84
N ARG A 46 19.04 31.76 -11.19
CA ARG A 46 20.42 32.23 -11.30
C ARG A 46 21.09 32.36 -9.94
N GLU A 47 20.39 32.93 -8.97
CA GLU A 47 20.86 33.04 -7.57
C GLU A 47 21.18 31.65 -7.00
N PHE A 48 20.32 30.65 -7.22
CA PHE A 48 20.57 29.27 -6.81
C PHE A 48 21.80 28.66 -7.50
N ILE A 49 21.97 28.91 -8.79
CA ILE A 49 23.13 28.43 -9.55
C ILE A 49 24.44 29.04 -9.04
N GLU A 50 24.41 30.31 -8.65
CA GLU A 50 25.58 31.05 -8.19
C GLU A 50 26.00 30.68 -6.76
N HIS A 51 25.03 30.44 -5.87
CA HIS A 51 25.32 30.23 -4.44
C HIS A 51 25.20 28.77 -3.97
N ASP A 52 24.10 28.09 -4.30
CA ASP A 52 23.70 26.85 -3.61
C ASP A 52 23.95 25.58 -4.43
N LEU A 53 24.07 25.69 -5.76
CA LEU A 53 24.20 24.55 -6.66
C LEU A 53 25.37 23.63 -6.31
N ILE A 54 26.54 24.21 -6.00
CA ILE A 54 27.75 23.44 -5.68
C ILE A 54 27.52 22.62 -4.41
N ASN A 55 26.94 23.23 -3.38
CA ASN A 55 26.62 22.55 -2.12
C ASN A 55 25.62 21.41 -2.37
N TYR A 56 24.55 21.68 -3.11
CA TYR A 56 23.56 20.66 -3.49
C TYR A 56 24.20 19.45 -4.20
N THR A 57 25.13 19.67 -5.13
CA THR A 57 25.81 18.58 -5.84
C THR A 57 26.78 17.78 -4.96
N LYS A 58 27.41 18.43 -3.97
CA LYS A 58 28.28 17.76 -3.00
C LYS A 58 27.48 16.86 -2.07
N ASP A 59 26.32 17.34 -1.62
CA ASP A 59 25.43 16.58 -0.74
C ASP A 59 24.79 15.39 -1.46
N ASN A 60 24.59 15.50 -2.78
CA ASN A 60 23.87 14.51 -3.58
C ASN A 60 24.72 14.00 -4.76
N PRO A 61 25.81 13.25 -4.50
CA PRO A 61 26.73 12.80 -5.55
C PRO A 61 26.12 11.79 -6.53
N GLY A 62 24.99 11.16 -6.19
CA GLY A 62 24.28 10.23 -7.07
C GLY A 62 23.49 10.90 -8.21
N THR A 63 23.26 12.21 -8.13
CA THR A 63 22.44 12.96 -9.08
C THR A 63 23.31 13.82 -9.98
N VAL A 64 23.18 13.66 -11.29
CA VAL A 64 23.89 14.50 -12.26
C VAL A 64 23.09 15.76 -12.58
N VAL A 65 23.69 16.93 -12.39
CA VAL A 65 23.03 18.22 -12.67
C VAL A 65 23.61 18.87 -13.92
N TYR A 66 22.75 19.24 -14.86
CA TYR A 66 23.10 19.96 -16.08
C TYR A 66 22.50 21.37 -16.08
N LEU A 67 23.29 22.33 -16.55
CA LEU A 67 22.85 23.70 -16.77
C LEU A 67 22.61 23.95 -18.26
N LYS A 68 21.40 24.38 -18.62
CA LYS A 68 21.04 24.70 -20.00
C LYS A 68 20.50 26.13 -20.11
N PRO A 69 21.36 27.13 -20.40
CA PRO A 69 20.88 28.49 -20.65
C PRO A 69 20.03 28.54 -21.92
N ARG A 70 18.86 29.19 -21.86
CA ARG A 70 17.92 29.41 -22.97
C ARG A 70 17.56 30.89 -23.04
N ARG A 71 17.58 31.48 -24.25
CA ARG A 71 17.18 32.88 -24.45
C ARG A 71 15.65 33.02 -24.48
N HIS A 72 15.11 34.08 -23.88
CA HIS A 72 13.69 34.46 -23.91
C HIS A 72 12.71 33.34 -23.52
N ARG A 73 13.10 32.45 -22.59
CA ARG A 73 12.24 31.38 -22.08
C ARG A 73 12.23 31.39 -20.56
N GLY A 74 11.10 31.00 -19.96
CA GLY A 74 10.98 30.84 -18.52
C GLY A 74 11.90 29.73 -17.98
N PRO A 75 12.22 29.79 -16.67
CA PRO A 75 13.02 28.75 -16.04
C PRO A 75 12.22 27.45 -15.87
N VAL A 76 12.87 26.32 -16.08
CA VAL A 76 12.26 24.98 -15.95
C VAL A 76 13.27 24.03 -15.34
N ILE A 77 12.84 23.28 -14.34
CA ILE A 77 13.58 22.14 -13.81
C ILE A 77 13.06 20.89 -14.51
N CYS A 78 13.93 20.12 -15.15
CA CYS A 78 13.58 18.82 -15.73
C CYS A 78 14.30 17.72 -14.96
N ALA A 79 13.57 16.90 -14.22
CA ALA A 79 14.07 15.72 -13.53
C ALA A 79 13.84 14.46 -14.38
N GLU A 80 14.81 13.58 -14.40
CA GLU A 80 14.74 12.25 -15.00
C GLU A 80 15.06 11.20 -13.93
N TYR A 81 14.19 10.21 -13.80
CA TYR A 81 14.30 9.15 -12.81
C TYR A 81 14.85 7.85 -13.44
N LEU A 82 15.31 6.91 -12.62
CA LEU A 82 15.87 5.63 -13.07
C LEU A 82 14.88 4.75 -13.86
N ASN A 83 13.58 4.88 -13.58
CA ASN A 83 12.52 4.21 -14.33
C ASN A 83 12.29 4.80 -15.73
N GLY A 84 12.99 5.87 -16.10
CA GLY A 84 12.85 6.59 -17.37
C GLY A 84 11.76 7.66 -17.37
N GLU A 85 10.99 7.80 -16.29
CA GLU A 85 10.00 8.85 -16.16
C GLU A 85 10.67 10.22 -16.07
N LYS A 86 9.99 11.23 -16.60
CA LYS A 86 10.43 12.62 -16.59
C LYS A 86 9.39 13.49 -15.94
N GLN A 87 9.84 14.42 -15.11
CA GLN A 87 9.00 15.42 -14.48
C GLN A 87 9.58 16.80 -14.77
N SER A 88 8.73 17.73 -15.19
CA SER A 88 9.14 19.09 -15.51
C SER A 88 8.35 20.08 -14.68
N ILE A 89 9.05 20.94 -13.96
CA ILE A 89 8.45 21.97 -13.10
C ILE A 89 8.79 23.34 -13.69
N PHE A 90 7.76 24.15 -13.93
CA PHE A 90 7.92 25.53 -14.38
C PHE A 90 8.17 26.43 -13.17
N CYS A 91 9.30 27.15 -13.15
CA CYS A 91 9.78 27.84 -11.94
C CYS A 91 9.80 29.37 -12.10
N ASN A 92 8.82 29.93 -12.79
CA ASN A 92 8.82 31.35 -13.12
C ASN A 92 8.56 32.20 -11.87
N ASN A 93 9.42 33.20 -11.64
CA ASN A 93 9.41 34.04 -10.44
C ASN A 93 9.60 33.28 -9.11
N PHE A 94 10.17 32.07 -9.14
CA PHE A 94 10.52 31.38 -7.90
C PHE A 94 11.74 32.02 -7.23
N SER A 95 11.75 32.00 -5.89
CA SER A 95 12.91 32.37 -5.09
C SER A 95 13.98 31.27 -5.09
N CYS A 96 15.19 31.61 -4.65
CA CYS A 96 16.28 30.64 -4.49
C CYS A 96 15.87 29.47 -3.56
N GLU A 97 15.24 29.80 -2.43
CA GLU A 97 14.77 28.81 -1.46
C GLU A 97 13.67 27.89 -2.00
N GLU A 98 12.73 28.44 -2.78
CA GLU A 98 11.67 27.64 -3.40
C GLU A 98 12.27 26.63 -4.38
N ILE A 99 13.27 27.03 -5.16
CA ILE A 99 13.98 26.14 -6.07
C ILE A 99 14.68 25.02 -5.29
N ALA A 100 15.36 25.35 -4.19
CA ALA A 100 15.99 24.34 -3.32
C ALA A 100 14.96 23.36 -2.76
N LYS A 101 13.80 23.83 -2.30
CA LYS A 101 12.69 22.98 -1.81
C LYS A 101 12.15 22.07 -2.91
N TRP A 102 11.97 22.59 -4.12
CA TRP A 102 11.52 21.79 -5.27
C TRP A 102 12.55 20.73 -5.67
N LEU A 103 13.84 21.04 -5.63
CA LEU A 103 14.90 20.07 -5.90
C LEU A 103 14.97 18.97 -4.82
N ASN A 104 14.76 19.32 -3.55
CA ASN A 104 14.67 18.35 -2.46
C ASN A 104 13.45 17.43 -2.64
N LEU A 105 12.30 17.99 -3.01
CA LEU A 105 11.10 17.22 -3.34
C LEU A 105 11.37 16.23 -4.50
N LEU A 106 12.01 16.68 -5.58
CA LEU A 106 12.36 15.80 -6.71
C LEU A 106 13.35 14.70 -6.30
N LEU A 107 14.25 14.98 -5.38
CA LEU A 107 15.23 14.02 -4.88
C LEU A 107 14.61 12.94 -4.00
N THR A 108 13.63 13.32 -3.18
CA THR A 108 12.91 12.39 -2.27
C THR A 108 11.85 11.57 -2.98
N GLN A 109 11.41 11.99 -4.17
CA GLN A 109 10.46 11.28 -5.00
C GLN A 109 11.08 10.07 -5.73
N SER A 110 10.22 9.09 -6.03
CA SER A 110 10.62 7.89 -6.78
C SER A 110 10.38 7.98 -8.29
N GLY A 111 9.65 8.99 -8.75
CA GLY A 111 9.09 9.09 -10.10
C GLY A 111 8.12 10.26 -10.23
N ASN A 112 7.45 10.35 -11.38
CA ASN A 112 6.44 11.39 -11.61
C ASN A 112 5.08 10.94 -11.07
N HIS A 113 4.67 11.57 -9.96
CA HIS A 113 3.39 11.29 -9.30
C HIS A 113 2.28 12.30 -9.64
N GLU A 114 2.58 13.29 -10.50
CA GLU A 114 1.61 14.31 -10.91
C GLU A 114 0.40 13.65 -11.59
N GLY A 115 -0.81 14.03 -11.17
CA GLY A 115 -2.04 13.51 -11.77
C GLY A 115 -2.38 12.06 -11.38
N THR A 116 -1.69 11.47 -10.40
CA THR A 116 -1.97 10.09 -9.95
C THR A 116 -2.75 10.06 -8.64
N ARG A 117 -3.65 9.08 -8.50
CA ARG A 117 -4.40 8.84 -7.27
C ARG A 117 -4.12 7.45 -6.73
N LEU A 118 -3.65 7.37 -5.49
CA LEU A 118 -3.50 6.09 -4.82
C LEU A 118 -4.85 5.49 -4.45
N ARG A 119 -5.07 4.22 -4.79
CA ARG A 119 -6.28 3.47 -4.42
C ARG A 119 -6.21 2.94 -2.99
N LYS A 120 -5.03 2.52 -2.55
CA LYS A 120 -4.75 2.02 -1.20
C LYS A 120 -3.47 2.68 -0.69
N MET A 121 -3.46 3.02 0.60
CA MET A 121 -2.32 3.64 1.27
C MET A 121 -1.33 2.60 1.84
N TRP A 122 -1.53 1.33 1.51
CA TRP A 122 -0.67 0.22 1.92
C TRP A 122 -0.54 -0.78 0.76
N HIS A 123 0.55 -1.54 0.78
CA HIS A 123 0.84 -2.62 -0.16
C HIS A 123 1.50 -3.77 0.59
N THR A 124 1.16 -5.00 0.22
CA THR A 124 1.81 -6.21 0.71
C THR A 124 1.75 -7.27 -0.38
N GLU A 125 2.85 -8.00 -0.60
CA GLU A 125 2.85 -9.17 -1.47
C GLU A 125 2.22 -10.39 -0.77
N ASN A 126 2.28 -10.43 0.57
CA ASN A 126 1.82 -11.54 1.39
C ASN A 126 0.67 -11.07 2.31
N PRO A 127 -0.58 -11.08 1.84
CA PRO A 127 -1.72 -10.55 2.61
C PRO A 127 -2.19 -11.49 3.74
N SER A 128 -1.93 -12.79 3.67
CA SER A 128 -2.25 -13.76 4.72
C SER A 128 -1.05 -14.65 5.05
N VAL A 129 -0.90 -14.99 6.32
CA VAL A 129 0.17 -15.87 6.84
C VAL A 129 -0.33 -17.31 7.01
N GLN A 130 -1.56 -17.48 7.49
CA GLN A 130 -2.16 -18.81 7.78
C GLN A 130 -3.00 -19.36 6.62
N GLY A 131 -3.04 -18.64 5.50
CA GLY A 131 -3.89 -18.95 4.36
C GLY A 131 -5.09 -17.99 4.25
N PRO A 132 -5.54 -17.66 3.03
CA PRO A 132 -6.73 -16.84 2.85
C PRO A 132 -7.97 -17.60 3.29
N TRP A 133 -8.95 -16.87 3.80
CA TRP A 133 -10.26 -17.45 4.07
C TRP A 133 -10.88 -17.98 2.77
N THR A 134 -11.45 -19.18 2.84
CA THR A 134 -12.28 -19.76 1.78
C THR A 134 -13.63 -20.14 2.38
N PRO A 135 -14.71 -20.22 1.57
CA PRO A 135 -16.03 -20.63 2.08
C PRO A 135 -16.05 -22.00 2.80
N TYR A 136 -15.00 -22.82 2.65
CA TYR A 136 -14.86 -24.14 3.24
C TYR A 136 -13.94 -24.18 4.48
N THR A 137 -13.31 -23.08 4.89
CA THR A 137 -12.32 -23.12 6.00
C THR A 137 -12.92 -23.58 7.33
N PHE A 138 -14.17 -23.21 7.58
CA PHE A 138 -14.89 -23.55 8.80
C PHE A 138 -16.08 -24.46 8.53
N ARG A 139 -16.03 -25.25 7.44
CA ARG A 139 -17.06 -26.24 7.12
C ARG A 139 -16.57 -27.63 7.46
N ASP A 140 -17.46 -28.43 8.03
CA ASP A 140 -17.19 -29.83 8.28
C ASP A 140 -17.02 -30.58 6.96
N PRO A 141 -15.90 -31.31 6.76
CA PRO A 141 -15.65 -32.05 5.53
C PRO A 141 -16.73 -33.09 5.20
N THR A 142 -17.47 -33.55 6.22
CA THR A 142 -18.57 -34.51 6.12
C THR A 142 -19.68 -34.01 5.21
N LEU A 143 -19.92 -32.69 5.13
CA LEU A 143 -20.94 -32.10 4.28
C LEU A 143 -20.70 -32.34 2.78
N ASN A 144 -19.45 -32.56 2.37
CA ASN A 144 -19.13 -32.80 0.96
C ASN A 144 -19.56 -34.19 0.47
N LEU A 145 -19.65 -35.16 1.39
CA LEU A 145 -20.06 -36.54 1.08
C LEU A 145 -21.57 -36.76 1.28
N ALA A 146 -22.22 -35.87 2.04
CA ALA A 146 -23.64 -35.97 2.35
C ALA A 146 -24.51 -35.80 1.10
N LYS A 147 -25.46 -36.71 0.89
CA LYS A 147 -26.55 -36.53 -0.07
C LYS A 147 -27.72 -35.86 0.64
N PHE A 148 -28.17 -34.74 0.10
CA PHE A 148 -29.31 -34.01 0.67
C PHE A 148 -30.64 -34.47 0.05
N PRO A 149 -31.75 -34.52 0.81
CA PRO A 149 -31.87 -34.13 2.23
C PRO A 149 -31.33 -35.18 3.21
N ASN A 150 -30.54 -34.75 4.20
CA ASN A 150 -29.99 -35.63 5.25
C ASN A 150 -30.70 -35.33 6.59
N VAL A 151 -31.31 -36.35 7.18
CA VAL A 151 -32.07 -36.24 8.43
C VAL A 151 -31.15 -35.86 9.60
N ASP A 152 -29.95 -36.44 9.68
CA ASP A 152 -29.04 -36.20 10.81
C ASP A 152 -28.63 -34.72 10.88
N LEU A 153 -28.27 -34.14 9.73
CA LEU A 153 -27.91 -32.72 9.60
C LEU A 153 -29.12 -31.78 9.74
N SER A 154 -30.34 -32.29 9.61
CA SER A 154 -31.56 -31.51 9.84
C SER A 154 -31.90 -31.36 11.32
N THR A 155 -31.33 -32.20 12.17
CA THR A 155 -31.57 -32.13 13.62
C THR A 155 -30.86 -30.92 14.23
N PRO A 156 -31.49 -30.22 15.21
CA PRO A 156 -30.83 -29.13 15.92
C PRO A 156 -29.64 -29.64 16.74
N LEU A 157 -28.52 -28.92 16.71
CA LEU A 157 -27.31 -29.27 17.50
C LEU A 157 -27.55 -29.32 19.02
N SER A 158 -28.56 -28.61 19.51
CA SER A 158 -28.94 -28.59 20.92
C SER A 158 -30.45 -28.72 21.03
N CYS A 159 -30.94 -29.95 21.02
CA CYS A 159 -32.28 -30.25 21.51
C CYS A 159 -32.22 -30.37 23.04
N PRO A 160 -32.99 -29.56 23.79
CA PRO A 160 -33.19 -29.87 25.20
C PRO A 160 -33.82 -31.26 25.29
N LYS A 161 -33.35 -32.06 26.25
CA LYS A 161 -33.94 -33.37 26.52
C LYS A 161 -35.43 -33.21 26.74
N THR A 162 -36.22 -34.02 26.06
CA THR A 162 -37.67 -34.02 26.25
C THR A 162 -37.99 -34.55 27.65
N ALA A 163 -39.14 -34.15 28.21
CA ALA A 163 -39.59 -34.65 29.50
C ALA A 163 -39.67 -36.19 29.53
N THR A 164 -39.99 -36.81 28.39
CA THR A 164 -40.00 -38.27 28.21
C THR A 164 -38.62 -38.89 28.27
N GLU A 165 -37.63 -38.30 27.59
CA GLU A 165 -36.24 -38.76 27.66
C GLU A 165 -35.68 -38.63 29.08
N HIS A 166 -36.03 -37.55 29.79
CA HIS A 166 -35.69 -37.37 31.19
C HIS A 166 -36.27 -38.48 32.08
N LEU A 167 -37.54 -38.85 31.88
CA LEU A 167 -38.18 -39.94 32.63
C LEU A 167 -37.56 -41.31 32.33
N LEU A 168 -37.22 -41.57 31.06
CA LEU A 168 -36.54 -42.80 30.65
C LEU A 168 -35.15 -42.90 31.30
N GLU A 169 -34.38 -41.81 31.29
CA GLU A 169 -33.07 -41.76 31.94
C GLU A 169 -33.17 -41.97 33.46
N LEU A 170 -34.18 -41.39 34.12
CA LEU A 170 -34.45 -41.62 35.54
C LEU A 170 -34.82 -43.09 35.83
N PHE A 171 -35.63 -43.70 34.98
CA PHE A 171 -36.02 -45.10 35.11
C PHE A 171 -34.84 -46.06 34.92
N GLU A 172 -33.99 -45.81 33.92
CA GLU A 172 -32.78 -46.58 33.69
C GLU A 172 -31.80 -46.48 34.87
N LYS A 173 -31.61 -45.28 35.43
CA LYS A 173 -30.81 -45.08 36.65
C LYS A 173 -31.35 -45.91 37.81
N GLN A 174 -32.65 -45.86 38.07
CA GLN A 174 -33.28 -46.63 39.14
C GLN A 174 -33.10 -48.15 38.93
N LYS A 175 -33.20 -48.63 37.69
CA LYS A 175 -33.00 -50.05 37.37
C LYS A 175 -31.55 -50.47 37.62
N ASN A 176 -30.58 -49.64 37.24
CA ASN A 176 -29.16 -49.89 37.47
C ASN A 176 -28.83 -49.90 38.97
N GLU A 177 -29.35 -48.96 39.75
CA GLU A 177 -29.21 -48.93 41.21
C GLU A 177 -29.77 -50.20 41.86
N LYS A 178 -30.95 -50.68 41.41
CA LYS A 178 -31.51 -51.94 41.89
C LYS A 178 -30.62 -53.14 41.57
N PHE A 179 -30.11 -53.22 40.34
CA PHE A 179 -29.18 -54.28 39.95
C PHE A 179 -27.85 -54.23 40.70
N GLU A 180 -27.34 -53.04 41.03
CA GLU A 180 -26.12 -52.90 41.84
C GLU A 180 -26.35 -53.34 43.28
N ASN A 181 -27.50 -52.99 43.86
CA ASN A 181 -27.87 -53.43 45.21
C ASN A 181 -28.08 -54.95 45.28
N GLU A 182 -28.73 -55.56 44.28
CA GLU A 182 -28.91 -57.02 44.18
C GLU A 182 -27.60 -57.81 43.96
N LYS A 183 -26.50 -57.14 43.55
CA LYS A 183 -25.17 -57.75 43.43
C LYS A 183 -24.31 -57.63 44.68
N LEU A 184 -24.69 -56.77 45.62
CA LEU A 184 -23.97 -56.51 46.87
C LEU A 184 -24.48 -57.37 48.04
N ASP A 185 -25.69 -57.93 47.91
CA ASP A 185 -26.25 -58.97 48.78
C ASP A 185 -25.87 -60.39 48.28
#